data_AF-A0A9D0YQR2-F1
#
_entry.id   AF-A0A9D0YQR2-F1
#
_cell.length_a   1.000
_cell.length_b   1.000
_cell.length_c   1.000
_cell.angle_alpha   90.00
_cell.angle_beta   90.00
_cell.angle_gamma   90.00
#
_symmetry.space_group_name_H-M   'P 1'
#
loop_
_entity.id
_entity.type
_entity.pdbx_description
1 polymer ?
#
loop_
_entity_poly.entity_id
_entity_poly.type
_entity_poly.pdbx_seq_one_letter_code
_entity_poly.pdbx_strand_id
1 'polypeptide(L)'
;MLEKGNLTLAFDDFGSGYTKFKTMAMLAHKKRASILKVDGELVKEILNSEIHAKVVKSVTEFGKVLGLSLVFENISTEKLLKKVKQIVNSKGLDKAYGQGFYFATPQPAVVQPLNN
;
A
#
# COMPACT_ATOMS: atom_id res chain seq x y z
N MET A 1 -14.66 -6.87 17.81
CA MET A 1 -14.40 -7.66 16.58
C MET A 1 -15.05 -6.90 15.43
N LEU A 2 -14.29 -6.41 14.43
CA LEU A 2 -14.86 -5.77 13.24
C LEU A 2 -15.47 -6.86 12.36
N GLU A 3 -16.63 -7.37 12.76
CA GLU A 3 -17.43 -8.33 12.02
C GLU A 3 -18.87 -7.83 12.04
N LYS A 4 -19.25 -7.07 11.00
CA LYS A 4 -20.61 -6.91 10.46
C LYS A 4 -20.62 -5.82 9.37
N GLY A 5 -20.71 -6.22 8.10
CA GLY A 5 -20.95 -5.33 6.95
C GLY A 5 -20.04 -5.58 5.74
N ASN A 6 -20.43 -5.05 4.57
CA ASN A 6 -19.63 -4.97 3.33
C ASN A 6 -18.44 -4.00 3.47
N LEU A 7 -17.64 -4.17 4.53
CA LEU A 7 -16.48 -3.34 4.83
C LEU A 7 -15.24 -4.01 4.23
N THR A 8 -14.45 -3.23 3.51
CA THR A 8 -13.13 -3.64 3.04
C THR A 8 -12.08 -3.22 4.06
N LEU A 9 -11.33 -4.17 4.61
CA LEU A 9 -10.19 -3.86 5.48
C LEU A 9 -8.88 -3.79 4.67
N ALA A 10 -8.07 -2.80 5.01
CA ALA A 10 -6.73 -2.60 4.49
C ALA A 10 -5.70 -2.73 5.62
N PHE A 11 -4.52 -3.27 5.30
CA PHE A 11 -3.34 -3.11 6.13
C PHE A 11 -2.67 -1.80 5.74
N ASP A 12 -2.54 -0.88 6.69
CA ASP A 12 -1.92 0.43 6.48
C ASP A 12 -0.42 0.42 6.83
N ASP A 13 0.34 1.32 6.22
CA ASP A 13 1.77 1.58 6.46
C ASP A 13 2.65 0.32 6.52
N PHE A 14 2.45 -0.63 5.60
CA PHE A 14 3.22 -1.88 5.61
C PHE A 14 4.68 -1.62 5.28
N GLY A 15 5.54 -1.93 6.24
CA GLY A 15 6.97 -1.62 6.17
C GLY A 15 7.43 -0.56 7.16
N SER A 16 6.50 0.16 7.81
CA SER A 16 6.80 1.01 8.95
C SER A 16 6.86 0.18 10.26
N GLY A 17 7.87 0.42 11.09
CA GLY A 17 8.00 -0.20 12.42
C GLY A 17 7.90 -1.74 12.44
N TYR A 18 7.06 -2.28 13.33
CA TYR A 18 6.91 -3.74 13.53
C TYR A 18 5.79 -4.33 12.65
N THR A 19 6.18 -4.88 11.51
CA THR A 19 5.27 -5.58 10.60
C THR A 19 5.01 -7.03 11.06
N LYS A 20 3.74 -7.41 11.27
CA LYS A 20 3.34 -8.77 11.73
C LYS A 20 2.85 -9.66 10.58
N PHE A 21 3.80 -10.17 9.78
CA PHE A 21 3.51 -11.07 8.64
C PHE A 21 2.54 -12.21 8.97
N LYS A 22 2.71 -12.88 10.12
CA LYS A 22 1.83 -13.98 10.57
C LYS A 22 0.38 -13.52 10.75
N THR A 23 0.17 -12.37 11.38
CA THR A 23 -1.18 -11.83 11.60
C THR A 23 -1.84 -11.45 10.28
N MET A 24 -1.08 -10.88 9.36
CA MET A 24 -1.59 -10.48 8.05
C MET A 24 -1.97 -11.68 7.20
N ALA A 25 -1.11 -12.70 7.14
CA ALA A 25 -1.42 -13.94 6.46
C ALA A 25 -2.70 -14.59 7.03
N MET A 26 -2.85 -14.60 8.36
CA MET A 26 -4.06 -15.12 9.01
C MET A 26 -5.33 -14.33 8.62
N LEU A 27 -5.26 -13.00 8.63
CA LEU A 27 -6.41 -12.13 8.32
C LEU A 27 -6.76 -12.16 6.82
N ALA A 28 -5.77 -12.22 5.94
CA ALA A 28 -5.95 -12.40 4.50
C ALA A 28 -6.59 -13.77 4.21
N HIS A 29 -6.08 -14.85 4.82
CA HIS A 29 -6.65 -16.19 4.68
C HIS A 29 -8.10 -16.27 5.14
N LYS A 30 -8.45 -15.59 6.24
CA LYS A 30 -9.83 -15.46 6.72
C LYS A 30 -10.71 -14.51 5.87
N LYS A 31 -10.17 -13.98 4.75
CA LYS A 31 -10.82 -12.99 3.87
C LYS A 31 -11.34 -11.77 4.61
N ARG A 32 -10.66 -11.39 5.70
CA ARG A 32 -11.03 -10.21 6.50
C ARG A 32 -10.34 -8.94 6.00
N ALA A 33 -9.20 -9.06 5.32
CA ALA A 33 -8.51 -7.94 4.66
C ALA A 33 -8.24 -8.26 3.20
N SER A 34 -8.32 -7.25 2.34
CA SER A 34 -8.20 -7.40 0.89
C SER A 34 -7.26 -6.38 0.24
N ILE A 35 -6.76 -5.40 1.01
CA ILE A 35 -5.83 -4.37 0.56
C ILE A 35 -4.58 -4.35 1.44
N LEU A 36 -3.42 -4.16 0.81
CA LEU A 36 -2.14 -3.89 1.46
C LEU A 36 -1.58 -2.55 0.95
N LYS A 37 -1.46 -1.56 1.84
CA LYS A 37 -0.82 -0.28 1.52
C LYS A 37 0.67 -0.39 1.81
N VAL A 38 1.49 -0.24 0.78
CA VAL A 38 2.97 -0.25 0.86
C VAL A 38 3.40 1.14 1.29
N ASP A 39 4.08 1.19 2.44
CA ASP A 39 4.47 2.42 3.10
C ASP A 39 5.21 3.40 2.16
N GLY A 40 4.82 4.66 2.26
CA GLY A 40 5.31 5.73 1.41
C GLY A 40 6.80 6.04 1.55
N GLU A 41 7.42 5.83 2.71
CA GLU A 41 8.85 6.02 2.92
C GLU A 41 9.63 4.94 2.16
N LEU A 42 9.18 3.68 2.20
CA LEU A 42 9.76 2.61 1.39
C LEU A 42 9.64 2.90 -0.11
N VAL A 43 8.47 3.38 -0.55
CA VAL A 43 8.22 3.68 -1.97
C VAL A 43 9.11 4.82 -2.44
N LYS A 44 9.27 5.91 -1.68
CA LYS A 44 10.13 7.04 -2.05
C LYS A 44 11.58 6.64 -2.35
N GLU A 45 12.13 5.69 -1.60
CA GLU A 45 13.54 5.30 -1.67
C GLU A 45 13.88 4.34 -2.83
N ILE A 46 12.90 3.79 -3.55
CA ILE A 46 13.15 2.78 -4.59
C ILE A 46 13.94 3.29 -5.82
N LEU A 47 14.06 4.61 -5.96
CA LEU A 47 14.86 5.23 -7.02
C LEU A 47 16.34 5.35 -6.62
N ASN A 48 16.63 5.48 -5.32
CA ASN A 48 17.96 5.80 -4.82
C ASN A 48 18.62 4.62 -4.10
N SER A 49 17.85 3.58 -3.74
CA SER A 49 18.34 2.44 -2.99
C SER A 49 17.88 1.12 -3.58
N GLU A 50 18.85 0.31 -4.02
CA GLU A 50 18.59 -1.04 -4.50
C GLU A 50 18.01 -1.95 -3.40
N ILE A 51 18.41 -1.73 -2.15
CA ILE A 51 17.89 -2.45 -0.99
C ILE A 51 16.39 -2.17 -0.85
N HIS A 52 15.97 -0.90 -0.85
CA HIS A 52 14.55 -0.54 -0.78
C HIS A 52 13.78 -1.09 -1.99
N ALA A 53 14.36 -1.03 -3.20
CA ALA A 53 13.73 -1.63 -4.38
C ALA A 53 13.55 -3.16 -4.24
N LYS A 54 14.50 -3.88 -3.63
CA LYS A 54 14.39 -5.31 -3.33
C LYS A 54 13.34 -5.58 -2.27
N VAL A 55 13.29 -4.77 -1.20
CA VAL A 55 12.26 -4.86 -0.16
C VAL A 55 10.87 -4.69 -0.77
N VAL A 56 10.62 -3.62 -1.53
CA VAL A 56 9.33 -3.36 -2.17
C VAL A 56 8.94 -4.49 -3.15
N LYS A 57 9.89 -5.07 -3.88
CA LYS A 57 9.64 -6.27 -4.71
C LYS A 57 9.20 -7.48 -3.86
N SER A 58 9.82 -7.71 -2.71
CA SER A 58 9.43 -8.78 -1.78
C SER A 58 8.06 -8.55 -1.16
N VAL A 59 7.73 -7.30 -0.80
CA VAL A 59 6.39 -6.92 -0.34
C VAL A 59 5.35 -7.16 -1.43
N THR A 60 5.67 -6.79 -2.67
CA THR A 60 4.80 -7.00 -3.83
C THR A 60 4.50 -8.49 -4.04
N GLU A 61 5.53 -9.33 -3.96
CA GLU A 61 5.38 -10.79 -4.02
C GLU A 61 4.51 -11.31 -2.87
N PHE A 62 4.77 -10.85 -1.65
CA PHE A 62 4.02 -11.27 -0.48
C PHE A 62 2.52 -10.95 -0.59
N GLY A 63 2.17 -9.71 -0.98
CA GLY A 63 0.78 -9.34 -1.19
C GLY A 63 0.11 -10.12 -2.32
N LYS A 64 0.84 -10.43 -3.40
CA LYS A 64 0.37 -11.32 -4.46
C LYS A 64 0.07 -12.73 -3.94
N VAL A 65 0.98 -13.33 -3.18
CA VAL A 65 0.81 -14.68 -2.58
C VAL A 65 -0.43 -14.72 -1.66
N LEU A 66 -0.69 -13.63 -0.94
CA LEU A 66 -1.88 -13.50 -0.09
C LEU A 66 -3.17 -13.16 -0.85
N GLY A 67 -3.11 -12.92 -2.16
CA GLY A 67 -4.27 -12.52 -2.98
C GLY A 67 -4.80 -11.13 -2.65
N LEU A 68 -3.95 -10.23 -2.16
CA LEU A 68 -4.32 -8.86 -1.79
C LEU A 68 -4.14 -7.89 -2.97
N SER A 69 -4.98 -6.86 -3.02
CA SER A 69 -4.71 -5.68 -3.86
C SER A 69 -3.66 -4.81 -3.17
N LEU A 70 -2.74 -4.21 -3.92
CA LEU A 70 -1.73 -3.32 -3.33
C LEU A 70 -1.99 -1.86 -3.67
N VAL A 71 -1.70 -0.97 -2.73
CA VAL A 71 -1.63 0.47 -2.95
C VAL A 71 -0.21 0.92 -2.63
N PHE A 72 0.50 1.49 -3.60
CA PHE A 72 1.82 2.08 -3.39
C PHE A 72 1.65 3.56 -3.06
N GLU A 73 2.07 3.96 -1.86
CA GLU A 73 1.85 5.30 -1.35
C GLU A 73 2.93 6.29 -1.76
N ASN A 74 2.62 7.58 -1.55
CA ASN A 74 3.55 8.69 -1.68
C ASN A 74 4.21 8.85 -3.06
N ILE A 75 3.52 8.42 -4.12
CA ILE A 75 3.96 8.65 -5.50
C ILE A 75 3.85 10.14 -5.82
N SER A 76 4.99 10.83 -5.87
CA SER A 76 5.07 12.28 -6.10
C SER A 76 5.65 12.66 -7.47
N THR A 77 6.21 11.71 -8.23
CA THR A 77 6.83 11.98 -9.53
C THR A 77 6.52 10.90 -10.57
N GLU A 78 6.62 11.25 -11.85
CA GLU A 78 6.46 10.30 -12.95
C GLU A 78 7.53 9.19 -12.93
N LYS A 79 8.78 9.54 -12.53
CA LYS A 79 9.87 8.55 -12.39
C LYS A 79 9.52 7.48 -11.36
N LEU A 80 8.96 7.91 -10.23
CA LEU A 80 8.54 7.00 -9.17
C LEU A 80 7.38 6.11 -9.64
N LEU A 81 6.38 6.68 -10.31
CA LEU A 81 5.29 5.92 -10.91
C LEU A 81 5.79 4.86 -11.91
N LYS A 82 6.72 5.22 -12.80
CA LYS A 82 7.32 4.29 -13.77
C LYS A 82 8.03 3.14 -13.05
N LYS A 83 8.78 3.42 -11.99
CA LYS A 83 9.49 2.39 -11.22
C LYS A 83 8.53 1.46 -10.49
N VAL A 84 7.47 1.98 -9.90
CA VAL A 84 6.40 1.17 -9.27
C VAL A 84 5.75 0.25 -10.31
N LYS A 85 5.35 0.78 -11.48
CA LYS A 85 4.78 -0.03 -12.58
C LYS A 85 5.72 -1.15 -13.03
N GLN A 86 7.02 -0.88 -13.14
CA GLN A 86 8.01 -1.92 -13.46
C GLN A 86 8.03 -3.04 -12.41
N ILE A 87 7.99 -2.70 -11.12
CA ILE A 87 7.96 -3.68 -10.03
C ILE A 87 6.69 -4.53 -10.13
N VAL A 88 5.52 -3.90 -10.22
CA VAL A 88 4.21 -4.57 -10.34
C VAL A 88 4.20 -5.53 -11.52
N ASN A 89 4.61 -5.07 -12.71
CA ASN A 89 4.65 -5.90 -13.92
C ASN A 89 5.64 -7.06 -13.78
N SER A 90 6.82 -6.83 -13.21
CA SER A 90 7.82 -7.89 -13.00
C SER A 90 7.36 -9.00 -12.06
N LYS A 91 6.37 -8.71 -11.20
CA LYS A 91 5.77 -9.67 -10.29
C LYS A 91 4.47 -10.29 -10.82
N GLY A 92 3.93 -9.79 -11.93
CA GLY A 92 2.63 -10.24 -12.44
C GLY A 92 1.53 -10.09 -11.39
N LEU A 93 1.47 -8.92 -10.74
CA LEU A 93 0.42 -8.58 -9.79
C LEU A 93 -0.76 -7.94 -10.54
N ASP A 94 -1.95 -8.54 -10.44
CA ASP A 94 -3.12 -8.12 -11.22
C ASP A 94 -3.78 -6.84 -10.71
N LYS A 95 -3.76 -6.60 -9.39
CA LYS A 95 -4.47 -5.50 -8.73
C LYS A 95 -3.51 -4.62 -7.95
N ALA A 96 -3.07 -3.54 -8.58
CA ALA A 96 -2.19 -2.55 -7.97
C ALA A 96 -2.67 -1.12 -8.27
N TYR A 97 -2.57 -0.25 -7.28
CA TYR A 97 -2.96 1.15 -7.35
C TYR A 97 -1.80 2.04 -6.86
N GLY A 98 -1.77 3.29 -7.33
CA GLY A 98 -0.84 4.30 -6.86
C GLY A 98 -1.59 5.42 -6.14
N GLN A 99 -1.02 5.90 -5.03
CA GLN A 99 -1.53 7.05 -4.27
C GLN A 99 -0.39 8.03 -4.02
N GLY A 100 -0.65 9.33 -4.15
CA GLY A 100 0.33 10.37 -3.83
C GLY A 100 0.11 11.66 -4.62
N PHE A 101 0.92 12.67 -4.33
CA PHE A 101 0.77 14.04 -4.85
C PHE A 101 0.93 14.14 -6.37
N TYR A 102 1.50 13.12 -7.02
CA TYR A 102 1.51 13.04 -8.49
C TYR A 102 0.09 12.98 -9.07
N PHE A 103 -0.86 12.39 -8.33
CA PHE A 103 -2.25 12.24 -8.78
C PHE A 103 -3.14 13.36 -8.24
N ALA A 104 -3.09 13.59 -6.93
CA ALA A 104 -3.84 14.64 -6.25
C ALA A 104 -3.22 14.92 -4.88
N THR A 105 -3.30 16.17 -4.45
CA THR A 105 -3.04 16.54 -3.06
C THR A 105 -4.29 16.30 -2.20
N PRO A 106 -4.13 16.01 -0.89
CA PRO A 106 -5.24 16.00 0.05
C PRO A 106 -6.03 17.29 -0.07
N GLN A 107 -7.34 17.17 -0.26
CA GLN A 107 -8.21 18.33 -0.26
C GLN A 107 -8.58 18.68 1.18
N PRO A 108 -8.73 19.98 1.51
CA PRO A 108 -9.23 20.38 2.82
C PRO A 108 -10.52 19.64 3.13
N ALA A 109 -10.58 18.99 4.30
CA ALA A 109 -11.86 18.58 4.83
C ALA A 109 -12.68 19.84 5.07
N VAL A 110 -13.97 19.84 4.71
CA VAL A 110 -14.89 20.87 5.18
C VAL A 110 -15.05 20.66 6.68
N VAL A 111 -14.18 21.30 7.47
CA VAL A 111 -14.25 21.24 8.93
C VAL A 111 -15.09 22.42 9.37
N GLN A 112 -16.35 22.16 9.73
CA GLN A 112 -17.19 23.18 10.37
C GLN A 112 -16.93 23.16 11.88
N PRO A 113 -16.67 24.32 12.51
CA PRO A 113 -16.69 24.43 13.96
C PRO A 113 -18.06 23.96 14.47
N LEU A 114 -18.09 23.07 15.46
CA LEU A 114 -19.35 22.66 16.12
C LEU A 114 -19.83 23.68 17.15
N ASN A 115 -19.00 24.67 17.47
CA ASN A 115 -19.29 25.70 18.46
C ASN A 115 -19.10 27.08 17.82
N ASN A 116 -19.96 28.03 18.22
CA ASN A 116 -19.82 29.45 17.92
C ASN A 116 -18.62 30.07 18.64
#